data_AF-A0A7V9L483-F1
#
_entry.id   AF-A0A7V9L483-F1
#
_cell.length_a   1.000
_cell.length_b   1.000
_cell.length_c   1.000
_cell.angle_alpha   90.00
_cell.angle_beta   90.00
_cell.angle_gamma   90.00
#
_symmetry.space_group_name_H-M   'P 1'
#
loop_
_entity.id
_entity.type
_entity.pdbx_description
1 polymer ?
#
loop_
_entity_poly.entity_id
_entity_poly.type
_entity_poly.pdbx_seq_one_letter_code
_entity_poly.pdbx_strand_id
1 'polypeptide(L)'
;MTAYRDDELSCPACRATLRAFAGRHVCDKCYGMLLDLTDLATAIRDMTSLDATFEFHDEQPGKRSCPKCHSQMSTLKLRISLDDEIEKPRPTLDRCPEHGLWFDKDELAAVFEKVAGKGLGGGGGGGTLARKGESGPSGSYGWKGKHGVPEWWGGGGGGKW
;
A
#
# COMPACT_ATOMS: atom_id res chain seq x y z
N MET A 1 -19.82 0.41 36.27
CA MET A 1 -19.53 1.47 35.29
C MET A 1 -18.03 1.68 35.28
N THR A 2 -17.31 0.88 34.50
CA THR A 2 -15.89 1.11 34.24
C THR A 2 -15.80 2.33 33.34
N ALA A 3 -15.14 3.39 33.82
CA ALA A 3 -14.82 4.53 32.99
C ALA A 3 -14.06 4.00 31.77
N TYR A 4 -14.62 4.18 30.57
CA TYR A 4 -13.94 3.96 29.30
C TYR A 4 -12.77 4.95 29.25
N ARG A 5 -11.64 4.57 29.86
CA ARG A 5 -10.36 5.12 29.44
C ARG A 5 -10.07 4.38 28.15
N ASP A 6 -10.28 5.05 27.02
CA ASP A 6 -9.53 4.72 25.82
C ASP A 6 -8.06 4.75 26.24
N ASP A 7 -7.46 3.57 26.43
CA ASP A 7 -6.02 3.46 26.60
C ASP A 7 -5.40 4.10 25.36
N GLU A 8 -4.79 5.29 25.53
CA GLU A 8 -4.14 6.00 24.45
C GLU A 8 -2.93 5.20 23.98
N LEU A 9 -3.17 4.33 23.01
CA LEU A 9 -2.13 3.47 22.45
C LEU A 9 -1.06 4.33 21.79
N SER A 10 0.21 4.03 22.08
CA SER A 10 1.35 4.80 21.60
C SER A 10 2.02 4.11 20.41
N CYS A 11 2.31 4.87 19.36
CA CYS A 11 2.99 4.37 18.17
C CYS A 11 4.38 3.79 18.53
N PRO A 12 4.69 2.54 18.14
CA PRO A 12 5.99 1.93 18.44
C PRO A 12 7.17 2.60 17.72
N ALA A 13 6.92 3.25 16.59
CA ALA A 13 7.97 3.93 15.82
C ALA A 13 8.25 5.36 16.31
N CYS A 14 7.22 6.17 16.55
CA CYS A 14 7.38 7.61 16.86
C CYS A 14 6.73 8.08 18.17
N ARG A 15 6.13 7.16 18.94
CA ARG A 15 5.47 7.41 20.24
C ARG A 15 4.28 8.38 20.23
N ALA A 16 3.80 8.79 19.05
CA ALA A 16 2.55 9.56 18.93
C ALA A 16 1.32 8.69 19.25
N THR A 17 0.23 9.32 19.68
CA THR A 17 -1.06 8.65 19.92
C THR A 17 -1.58 7.99 18.64
N LEU A 18 -2.05 6.75 18.75
CA LEU A 18 -2.66 6.01 17.66
C LEU A 18 -4.16 6.29 17.60
N ARG A 19 -4.67 6.47 16.38
CA ARG A 19 -6.09 6.61 16.12
C ARG A 19 -6.68 5.26 15.72
N ALA A 20 -7.79 4.88 16.34
CA ALA A 20 -8.57 3.73 15.90
C ALA A 20 -9.30 4.06 14.58
N PHE A 21 -9.17 3.18 13.58
CA PHE A 21 -9.84 3.32 12.29
C PHE A 21 -10.22 1.94 11.75
N ALA A 22 -11.52 1.66 11.65
CA ALA A 22 -12.05 0.38 11.15
C ALA A 22 -11.42 -0.87 11.82
N GLY A 23 -11.30 -0.85 13.15
CA GLY A 23 -10.67 -1.94 13.93
C GLY A 23 -9.13 -1.95 13.93
N ARG A 24 -8.51 -1.05 13.16
CA ARG A 24 -7.05 -0.92 13.01
C ARG A 24 -6.53 0.26 13.81
N HIS A 25 -5.22 0.29 14.05
CA HIS A 25 -4.58 1.41 14.73
C HIS A 25 -3.61 2.11 13.80
N VAL A 26 -3.85 3.39 13.55
CA VAL A 26 -3.11 4.19 12.57
C VAL A 26 -2.39 5.32 13.29
N CYS A 27 -1.12 5.52 12.97
CA CYS A 27 -0.36 6.66 13.43
C CYS A 27 -0.43 7.79 12.38
N ASP A 28 -1.06 8.92 12.72
CA ASP A 28 -1.16 10.06 11.79
C ASP A 28 0.19 10.80 11.59
N LYS A 29 1.21 10.52 12.42
CA LYS A 29 2.55 11.16 12.33
C LYS A 29 3.52 10.41 11.43
N CYS A 30 3.63 9.09 11.60
CA CYS A 30 4.55 8.26 10.80
C CYS A 30 3.83 7.43 9.74
N TYR A 31 2.50 7.50 9.67
CA TYR A 31 1.65 6.71 8.77
C TYR A 31 1.78 5.20 8.95
N GLY A 32 2.27 4.76 10.11
CA GLY A 32 2.35 3.34 10.46
C GLY A 32 0.98 2.79 10.87
N MET A 33 0.76 1.50 10.63
CA MET A 33 -0.51 0.83 10.88
C MET A 33 -0.31 -0.53 11.55
N LEU A 34 -1.06 -0.80 12.61
CA LEU A 34 -1.23 -2.14 13.16
C LEU A 34 -2.45 -2.81 12.51
N LEU A 35 -2.22 -3.95 11.85
CA LEU A 35 -3.23 -4.68 11.09
C LEU A 35 -3.20 -6.17 11.47
N ASP A 36 -4.38 -6.78 11.65
CA ASP A 36 -4.49 -8.21 11.87
C ASP A 36 -4.26 -9.00 10.56
N LEU A 37 -3.80 -10.25 10.67
CA LEU A 37 -3.60 -11.12 9.51
C LEU A 37 -4.92 -11.42 8.77
N THR A 38 -6.03 -11.53 9.51
CA THR A 38 -7.36 -11.76 8.94
C THR A 38 -7.83 -10.55 8.14
N ASP A 39 -7.60 -9.34 8.66
CA ASP A 39 -7.89 -8.10 7.96
C ASP A 39 -7.04 -7.93 6.70
N LEU A 40 -5.75 -8.31 6.77
CA LEU A 40 -4.86 -8.32 5.61
C LEU A 40 -5.34 -9.31 4.56
N ALA A 41 -5.72 -10.53 4.96
CA ALA A 41 -6.26 -11.56 4.06
C ALA A 41 -7.52 -11.07 3.34
N THR A 42 -8.42 -10.46 4.11
CA THR A 42 -9.68 -9.92 3.58
C THR A 42 -9.42 -8.80 2.59
N ALA A 43 -8.52 -7.86 2.92
CA ALA A 43 -8.15 -6.79 1.99
C ALA A 43 -7.53 -7.31 0.68
N ILE A 44 -6.69 -8.35 0.76
CA ILE A 44 -6.11 -8.97 -0.43
C ILE A 44 -7.19 -9.67 -1.27
N ARG A 45 -8.08 -10.42 -0.62
CA ARG A 45 -9.20 -11.10 -1.28
C ARG A 45 -10.14 -10.10 -1.95
N ASP A 46 -10.46 -8.99 -1.30
CA ASP A 46 -11.33 -7.95 -1.86
C ASP A 46 -10.73 -7.30 -3.12
N MET A 47 -9.41 -7.16 -3.19
CA MET A 47 -8.73 -6.57 -4.35
C MET A 47 -8.45 -7.58 -5.48
N THR A 48 -8.17 -8.84 -5.14
CA THR A 48 -7.69 -9.83 -6.12
C THR A 48 -8.67 -10.95 -6.41
N SER A 49 -9.71 -11.10 -5.60
CA SER A 49 -10.61 -12.27 -5.58
C SER A 49 -9.89 -13.60 -5.32
N LEU A 50 -8.64 -13.57 -4.84
CA LEU A 50 -7.83 -14.75 -4.54
C LEU A 50 -7.61 -14.90 -3.03
N ASP A 51 -7.44 -16.14 -2.59
CA ASP A 51 -7.06 -16.45 -1.22
C ASP A 51 -5.55 -16.30 -1.03
N ALA A 52 -5.17 -15.54 0.00
CA ALA A 52 -3.78 -15.29 0.35
C ALA A 52 -3.32 -16.22 1.47
N THR A 53 -2.19 -16.88 1.26
CA THR A 53 -1.49 -17.60 2.33
C THR A 53 -0.27 -16.80 2.76
N PHE A 54 -0.05 -16.67 4.07
CA PHE A 54 1.06 -15.91 4.63
C PHE A 54 2.13 -16.85 5.19
N GLU A 55 3.36 -16.67 4.73
CA GLU A 55 4.53 -17.34 5.27
C GLU A 55 5.49 -16.31 5.86
N PHE A 56 6.04 -16.62 7.03
CA PHE A 56 6.97 -15.73 7.73
C PHE A 56 8.38 -16.33 7.70
N HIS A 57 9.36 -15.53 7.29
CA HIS A 57 10.76 -15.95 7.22
C HIS A 57 11.66 -14.97 7.99
N ASP A 58 12.85 -15.46 8.34
CA ASP A 58 13.89 -14.67 9.02
C ASP A 58 13.36 -13.99 10.30
N GLU A 59 12.53 -14.69 11.08
CA GLU A 59 11.99 -14.16 12.33
C GLU A 59 13.12 -13.96 13.35
N GLN A 60 13.30 -12.72 13.79
CA GLN A 60 14.30 -12.31 14.76
C GLN A 60 13.66 -11.40 15.81
N PRO A 61 14.16 -11.39 17.06
CA PRO A 61 13.69 -10.44 18.06
C PRO A 61 13.87 -8.99 17.58
N GLY A 62 12.75 -8.26 17.45
CA GLY A 62 12.74 -6.86 17.04
C GLY A 62 13.01 -5.91 18.21
N LYS A 63 13.12 -4.61 17.91
CA LYS A 63 13.37 -3.56 18.92
C LYS A 63 12.10 -2.87 19.42
N ARG A 64 10.96 -3.12 18.76
CA ARG A 64 9.70 -2.43 19.01
C ARG A 64 8.80 -3.22 19.95
N SER A 65 7.95 -2.50 20.67
CA SER A 65 6.93 -3.09 21.55
C SER A 65 5.56 -2.95 20.91
N CYS A 66 4.72 -3.97 21.02
CA CYS A 66 3.35 -3.92 20.54
C CYS A 66 2.59 -2.78 21.23
N PRO A 67 1.86 -1.92 20.50
CA PRO A 67 1.11 -0.84 21.12
C PRO A 67 -0.05 -1.35 21.99
N LYS A 68 -0.57 -2.57 21.77
CA LYS A 68 -1.70 -3.16 22.52
C LYS A 68 -1.29 -3.93 23.78
N CYS A 69 -0.36 -4.88 23.68
CA CYS A 69 0.08 -5.68 24.84
C CYS A 69 1.46 -5.31 25.38
N HIS A 70 2.17 -4.36 24.77
CA HIS A 70 3.53 -3.95 25.14
C HIS A 70 4.61 -5.05 25.04
N SER A 71 4.26 -6.26 24.62
CA SER A 71 5.21 -7.34 24.33
C SER A 71 6.16 -6.96 23.21
N GLN A 72 7.40 -7.46 23.28
CA GLN A 72 8.40 -7.27 22.24
C GLN A 72 7.95 -7.92 20.93
N MET A 73 8.02 -7.16 19.83
CA MET A 73 7.66 -7.63 18.49
C MET A 73 8.85 -8.32 17.82
N SER A 74 8.59 -9.34 17.01
CA SER A 74 9.60 -9.98 16.17
C SER A 74 9.67 -9.28 14.82
N THR A 75 10.87 -9.01 14.33
CA THR A 75 11.11 -8.49 12.98
C THR A 75 11.24 -9.68 12.03
N LEU A 76 10.51 -9.68 10.92
CA LEU A 76 10.44 -10.80 9.96
C LEU A 76 10.25 -10.33 8.52
N LYS A 77 10.39 -11.24 7.56
CA LYS A 77 10.02 -11.02 6.16
C LYS A 77 8.73 -11.76 5.83
N LEU A 78 7.77 -11.03 5.27
CA LEU A 78 6.49 -11.58 4.83
C LEU A 78 6.61 -12.18 3.43
N ARG A 79 6.08 -13.38 3.22
CA ARG A 79 5.80 -13.94 1.91
C ARG A 79 4.30 -14.16 1.78
N ILE A 80 3.78 -13.85 0.60
CA ILE A 80 2.35 -13.95 0.30
C ILE A 80 2.22 -14.85 -0.91
N SER A 81 1.55 -15.97 -0.76
CA SER A 81 1.25 -16.89 -1.86
C SER A 81 -0.18 -16.68 -2.31
N LEU A 82 -0.37 -16.45 -3.61
CA LEU A 82 -1.66 -16.30 -4.27
C LEU A 82 -1.74 -17.38 -5.35
N ASP A 83 -2.69 -18.31 -5.23
CA ASP A 83 -2.94 -19.36 -6.24
C ASP A 83 -1.65 -20.10 -6.69
N ASP A 84 -0.89 -20.63 -5.72
CA ASP A 84 0.40 -21.33 -5.90
C ASP A 84 1.59 -20.47 -6.41
N GLU A 85 1.41 -19.18 -6.66
CA GLU A 85 2.51 -18.27 -7.00
C GLU A 85 2.98 -17.46 -5.78
N ILE A 86 4.24 -17.69 -5.39
CA ILE A 86 4.84 -17.09 -4.19
C ILE A 86 5.36 -15.68 -4.51
N GLU A 87 4.66 -14.66 -4.02
CA GLU A 87 5.18 -13.31 -3.99
C GLU A 87 6.13 -13.10 -2.81
N LYS A 88 7.27 -12.48 -3.11
CA LYS A 88 8.26 -12.08 -2.13
C LYS A 88 8.22 -10.57 -1.99
N PRO A 89 7.23 -10.01 -1.28
CA PRO A 89 7.32 -8.61 -0.89
C PRO A 89 8.58 -8.45 -0.04
N ARG A 90 9.33 -7.38 -0.30
CA ARG A 90 10.61 -7.10 0.35
C ARG A 90 10.56 -6.40 1.72
N PRO A 91 9.42 -5.85 2.23
CA PRO A 91 9.49 -5.10 3.46
C PRO A 91 9.73 -6.06 4.64
N THR A 92 10.57 -5.59 5.55
CA THR A 92 10.83 -6.26 6.81
C THR A 92 9.81 -5.73 7.80
N LEU A 93 8.87 -6.57 8.23
CA LEU A 93 7.76 -6.17 9.08
C LEU A 93 8.01 -6.56 10.53
N ASP A 94 7.37 -5.85 11.45
CA ASP A 94 7.33 -6.25 12.85
C ASP A 94 6.02 -6.97 13.17
N ARG A 95 6.09 -8.13 13.81
CA ARG A 95 4.95 -8.98 14.17
C ARG A 95 4.78 -9.07 15.67
N CYS A 96 3.54 -8.90 16.11
CA CYS A 96 3.06 -9.33 17.40
C CYS A 96 2.30 -10.65 17.23
N PRO A 97 2.63 -11.71 17.99
CA PRO A 97 1.94 -13.00 17.86
C PRO A 97 0.44 -12.93 18.20
N GLU A 98 0.03 -11.95 19.01
CA GLU A 98 -1.36 -11.81 19.47
C GLU A 98 -2.18 -10.78 18.70
N HIS A 99 -1.54 -9.72 18.17
CA HIS A 99 -2.24 -8.53 17.66
C HIS A 99 -2.01 -8.25 16.17
N GLY A 100 -1.14 -9.00 15.50
CA GLY A 100 -0.91 -8.87 14.07
C GLY A 100 0.41 -8.20 13.69
N LEU A 101 0.42 -7.56 12.52
CA LEU A 101 1.59 -6.98 11.88
C LEU A 101 1.58 -5.45 11.98
N TRP A 102 2.73 -4.88 12.32
CA TRP A 102 3.00 -3.46 12.20
C TRP A 102 3.64 -3.17 10.85
N PHE A 103 3.00 -2.28 10.10
CA PHE A 103 3.51 -1.75 8.85
C PHE A 103 3.99 -0.33 9.08
N ASP A 104 5.24 -0.04 8.76
CA ASP A 104 5.74 1.33 8.68
C ASP A 104 5.22 2.04 7.43
N LYS A 105 5.64 3.31 7.31
CA LYS A 105 5.39 4.13 6.14
C LYS A 105 5.78 3.39 4.86
N ASP A 106 4.88 3.37 3.88
CA ASP A 106 5.05 2.81 2.54
C ASP A 106 5.15 1.26 2.48
N GLU A 107 5.29 0.55 3.60
CA GLU A 107 5.41 -0.92 3.60
C GLU A 107 4.11 -1.62 3.21
N LEU A 108 2.98 -1.16 3.75
CA LEU A 108 1.66 -1.70 3.39
C LEU A 108 1.35 -1.45 1.91
N ALA A 109 1.70 -0.27 1.40
CA ALA A 109 1.54 0.07 -0.02
C ALA A 109 2.41 -0.84 -0.90
N ALA A 110 3.66 -1.10 -0.51
CA ALA A 110 4.55 -1.99 -1.23
C ALA A 110 4.03 -3.44 -1.28
N VAL A 111 3.37 -3.91 -0.21
CA VAL A 111 2.69 -5.21 -0.20
C VAL A 111 1.53 -5.23 -1.21
N PHE A 112 0.65 -4.24 -1.17
CA PHE A 112 -0.49 -4.20 -2.07
C PHE A 112 -0.12 -3.97 -3.53
N GLU A 113 0.92 -3.20 -3.83
CA GLU A 113 1.43 -3.03 -5.20
C GLU A 113 1.83 -4.38 -5.82
N LYS A 114 2.46 -5.26 -5.03
CA LYS A 114 2.86 -6.60 -5.51
C LYS A 114 1.66 -7.53 -5.70
N VAL A 115 0.68 -7.45 -4.82
CA VAL A 115 -0.52 -8.28 -4.87
C VAL A 115 -1.49 -7.84 -5.96
N ALA A 116 -1.70 -6.53 -6.13
CA ALA A 116 -2.64 -5.95 -7.09
C ALA A 116 -2.27 -6.26 -8.55
N GLY A 117 -0.99 -6.44 -8.85
CA GLY A 117 -0.51 -6.82 -10.19
C GLY A 117 -1.04 -8.18 -10.70
N LYS A 118 -1.65 -9.01 -9.82
CA LYS A 118 -2.17 -10.33 -10.18
C LYS A 118 -3.70 -10.43 -10.26
N GLY A 119 -4.41 -9.65 -9.46
CA GLY A 119 -5.88 -9.73 -9.34
C GLY A 119 -6.66 -9.15 -10.53
N LEU A 120 -6.02 -8.27 -11.31
CA LEU A 120 -6.62 -7.64 -12.47
C LEU A 120 -6.01 -8.26 -13.72
N GLY A 121 -6.69 -9.23 -14.32
CA GLY A 121 -6.19 -9.96 -15.49
C GLY A 121 -5.66 -9.02 -16.58
N GLY A 122 -4.35 -9.13 -16.88
CA GLY A 122 -3.73 -8.54 -18.07
C GLY A 122 -2.45 -7.73 -17.84
N GLY A 123 -1.29 -8.39 -17.96
CA GLY A 123 -0.03 -7.83 -18.49
C GLY A 123 0.49 -6.49 -17.95
N GLY A 124 1.50 -6.54 -17.08
CA GLY A 124 2.36 -5.36 -16.88
C GLY A 124 3.42 -5.54 -15.82
N GLY A 125 4.70 -5.45 -16.20
CA GLY A 125 5.77 -5.14 -15.23
C GLY A 125 7.00 -6.04 -15.20
N GLY A 126 7.22 -6.90 -16.19
CA GLY A 126 8.52 -7.56 -16.39
C GLY A 126 9.53 -6.62 -17.04
N GLY A 127 10.21 -5.79 -16.25
CA GLY A 127 11.35 -5.01 -16.71
C GLY A 127 12.48 -5.91 -17.22
N THR A 128 12.70 -5.92 -18.53
CA THR A 128 14.00 -6.27 -19.15
C THR A 128 14.47 -5.09 -19.98
N LEU A 129 15.14 -4.15 -19.32
CA LEU A 129 16.05 -3.22 -19.97
C LEU A 129 17.30 -4.01 -20.39
N ALA A 130 17.25 -4.63 -21.57
CA ALA A 130 18.43 -5.12 -22.28
C ALA A 130 18.10 -5.23 -23.77
N ARG A 131 18.11 -4.10 -24.49
CA ARG A 131 18.35 -4.12 -25.93
C ARG A 131 19.64 -3.37 -26.23
N LYS A 132 20.64 -4.21 -26.47
CA LYS A 132 21.88 -4.00 -27.22
C LYS A 132 21.55 -3.25 -28.52
N GLY A 133 22.41 -2.28 -28.84
CA GLY A 133 22.16 -1.23 -29.81
C GLY A 133 22.02 -1.68 -31.26
N GLU A 134 21.50 -0.77 -32.08
CA GLU A 134 21.75 -0.64 -33.51
C GLU A 134 21.14 0.68 -34.02
N SER A 135 22.05 1.59 -34.39
CA SER A 135 21.97 2.71 -35.36
C SER A 135 20.63 3.15 -36.00
N GLY A 136 20.29 4.43 -35.79
CA GLY A 136 19.73 5.42 -36.76
C GLY A 136 18.36 5.14 -37.41
N PRO A 137 17.61 6.14 -37.94
CA PRO A 137 18.07 7.45 -38.41
C PRO A 137 17.34 8.66 -37.80
N SER A 138 17.97 9.81 -38.01
CA SER A 138 17.49 11.18 -37.90
C SER A 138 16.02 11.41 -38.29
N GLY A 139 15.22 11.85 -37.33
CA GLY A 139 13.89 12.41 -37.54
C GLY A 139 13.72 13.66 -36.66
N SER A 140 13.89 14.82 -37.27
CA SER A 140 13.83 16.15 -36.67
C SER A 140 12.50 16.44 -35.96
N TYR A 141 12.59 16.90 -34.72
CA TYR A 141 11.50 17.40 -33.89
C TYR A 141 10.98 18.74 -34.45
N GLY A 142 9.71 18.77 -34.88
CA GLY A 142 8.98 19.98 -35.24
C GLY A 142 7.82 20.21 -34.27
N TRP A 143 8.09 20.86 -33.14
CA TRP A 143 7.04 21.39 -32.27
C TRP A 143 6.44 22.64 -32.91
N LYS A 144 5.17 22.57 -33.32
CA LYS A 144 4.30 23.74 -33.46
C LYS A 144 2.92 23.40 -32.90
N GLY A 145 2.69 23.87 -31.67
CA GLY A 145 1.36 23.95 -31.11
C GLY A 145 0.50 24.94 -31.89
N LYS A 146 -0.80 24.63 -31.99
CA LYS A 146 -1.86 25.63 -32.07
C LYS A 146 -3.07 25.11 -31.30
N HIS A 147 -3.49 25.95 -30.36
CA HIS A 147 -4.68 25.85 -29.55
C HIS A 147 -5.92 25.74 -30.45
N GLY A 148 -6.65 24.63 -30.36
CA GLY A 148 -8.02 24.52 -30.83
C GLY A 148 -8.96 24.93 -29.71
N VAL A 149 -9.45 26.16 -29.77
CA VAL A 149 -10.54 26.65 -28.92
C VAL A 149 -11.84 25.98 -29.40
N PRO A 150 -12.64 25.32 -28.55
CA PRO A 150 -13.94 24.83 -28.98
C PRO A 150 -14.92 25.99 -29.19
N GLU A 151 -15.36 26.10 -30.43
CA GLU A 151 -16.31 27.05 -31.00
C GLU A 151 -17.75 26.70 -30.60
N TRP A 152 -18.22 27.20 -29.44
CA TRP A 152 -19.62 27.06 -28.99
C TRP A 152 -20.21 28.37 -28.44
N TRP A 153 -19.71 29.52 -28.93
CA TRP A 153 -20.34 30.83 -28.68
C TRP A 153 -20.80 31.44 -30.00
N GLY A 154 -22.07 31.22 -30.31
CA GLY A 154 -22.83 31.94 -31.33
C GLY A 154 -24.31 31.78 -31.00
N GLY A 155 -24.87 32.70 -30.23
CA GLY A 155 -25.71 33.79 -30.77
C GLY A 155 -27.18 33.45 -30.45
N GLY A 156 -28.10 34.35 -30.11
CA GLY A 156 -28.16 35.80 -30.07
C GLY A 156 -29.64 36.18 -29.85
N GLY A 157 -29.89 37.44 -29.48
CA GLY A 157 -31.21 38.07 -29.42
C GLY A 157 -31.80 38.11 -28.00
N GLY A 158 -32.04 39.25 -27.36
CA GLY A 158 -32.38 40.57 -27.87
C GLY A 158 -33.83 40.87 -27.50
N GLY A 159 -34.05 41.51 -26.35
CA GLY A 159 -35.39 41.88 -25.87
C GLY A 159 -35.35 42.79 -24.64
N LYS A 160 -35.47 44.08 -24.93
CA LYS A 160 -35.72 45.26 -24.06
C LYS A 160 -37.26 45.48 -24.12
N TRP A 161 -38.02 45.93 -23.13
CA TRP A 161 -37.90 46.89 -22.04
C TRP A 161 -38.83 46.45 -20.90
#